data_AF-A0AAU8K497-F1
#
_entry.id   AF-A0AAU8K497-F1
#
_cell.length_a   1.000
_cell.length_b   1.000
_cell.length_c   1.000
_cell.angle_alpha   90.00
_cell.angle_beta   90.00
_cell.angle_gamma   90.00
#
_symmetry.space_group_name_H-M   'P 1'
#
loop_
_entity.id
_entity.type
_entity.pdbx_description
1 polymer ?
#
loop_
_entity_poly.entity_id
_entity_poly.type
_entity_poly.pdbx_seq_one_letter_code
_entity_poly.pdbx_strand_id
1 'polypeptide(L)'
;MNLHEWITEVVEARTRFAQKVAQEPLHDPGLVADALRRCEADRRILARHCLGTGVSFYSTACDGCGYDDCGPNVENLNDCPELLDLAHALGITDDELAALERPEPLFAIPSVKRTQATIPAEQTPATFRP
;
A
#
# COMPACT_ATOMS: atom_id res chain seq x y z
N MET A 1 7.14 -3.64 -12.88
CA MET A 1 5.80 -3.16 -12.52
C MET A 1 5.70 -3.02 -11.01
N ASN A 2 5.26 -1.87 -10.52
CA ASN A 2 5.02 -1.62 -9.09
C ASN A 2 3.57 -1.98 -8.67
N LEU A 3 3.28 -1.92 -7.37
CA LEU A 3 1.96 -2.28 -6.83
C LEU A 3 0.83 -1.42 -7.39
N HIS A 4 1.06 -0.12 -7.57
CA HIS A 4 0.05 0.79 -8.12
C HIS A 4 -0.27 0.47 -9.57
N GLU A 5 0.75 0.19 -10.37
CA GLU A 5 0.60 -0.25 -11.76
C GLU A 5 -0.15 -1.59 -11.83
N TRP A 6 0.19 -2.57 -10.99
CA TRP A 6 -0.51 -3.85 -10.93
C TRP A 6 -2.00 -3.66 -10.62
N ILE A 7 -2.33 -2.87 -9.59
CA ILE A 7 -3.73 -2.60 -9.22
C ILE A 7 -4.45 -1.90 -10.38
N THR A 8 -3.79 -0.94 -11.03
CA THR A 8 -4.34 -0.22 -12.19
C THR A 8 -4.70 -1.19 -13.32
N GLU A 9 -3.79 -2.10 -13.68
CA GLU A 9 -4.05 -3.10 -14.73
C GLU A 9 -5.23 -4.01 -14.39
N VAL A 10 -5.34 -4.45 -13.13
CA VAL A 10 -6.43 -5.31 -12.66
C VAL A 10 -7.77 -4.58 -12.71
N VAL A 11 -7.84 -3.33 -12.22
CA VAL A 11 -9.07 -2.51 -12.25
C VAL A 11 -9.52 -2.24 -13.69
N GLU A 12 -8.58 -1.97 -14.61
CA GLU A 12 -8.89 -1.76 -16.02
C GLU A 12 -9.33 -3.05 -16.73
N ALA A 13 -8.74 -4.20 -16.38
CA ALA A 13 -9.19 -5.49 -16.88
C ALA A 13 -10.62 -5.82 -16.41
N ARG A 14 -10.93 -5.60 -15.12
CA ARG A 14 -12.28 -5.80 -14.56
C ARG A 14 -13.30 -4.84 -15.16
N THR A 15 -12.93 -3.57 -15.37
CA THR A 15 -13.77 -2.57 -16.04
C THR A 15 -14.13 -3.03 -17.44
N ARG A 16 -13.13 -3.43 -18.25
CA ARG A 16 -13.35 -3.94 -19.61
C ARG A 16 -14.20 -5.20 -19.62
N PHE A 17 -14.01 -6.10 -18.66
CA PHE A 17 -14.84 -7.31 -18.53
C PHE A 17 -16.30 -6.97 -18.23
N ALA A 18 -16.56 -6.10 -17.25
CA ALA A 18 -17.92 -5.66 -16.91
C ALA A 18 -18.61 -4.98 -18.10
N GLN A 19 -17.89 -4.16 -18.87
CA GLN A 19 -18.41 -3.54 -20.09
C GLN A 19 -18.74 -4.55 -21.18
N LYS A 20 -17.94 -5.61 -21.36
CA LYS A 20 -18.26 -6.70 -22.28
C LYS A 20 -19.51 -7.46 -21.85
N VAL A 21 -19.64 -7.79 -20.56
CA VAL A 21 -20.85 -8.44 -20.03
C VAL A 21 -22.09 -7.57 -20.23
N ALA A 22 -21.97 -6.24 -20.14
CA ALA A 22 -23.06 -5.30 -20.42
C ALA A 22 -23.60 -5.37 -21.86
N GLN A 23 -22.82 -5.91 -22.81
CA GLN A 23 -23.23 -6.07 -24.21
C GLN A 23 -23.96 -7.40 -24.45
N GLU A 24 -23.90 -8.34 -23.50
CA GLU A 24 -24.58 -9.63 -23.61
C GLU A 24 -26.09 -9.49 -23.38
N PRO A 25 -26.96 -10.18 -24.13
CA PRO A 25 -28.41 -9.96 -24.07
C PRO A 25 -29.08 -10.43 -22.76
N LEU A 26 -28.40 -11.23 -21.93
CA LEU A 26 -28.98 -11.86 -20.73
C LEU A 26 -28.26 -11.47 -19.42
N HIS A 27 -27.55 -10.34 -19.39
CA HIS A 27 -26.87 -9.89 -18.18
C HIS A 27 -27.81 -9.24 -17.17
N ASP A 28 -27.44 -9.27 -15.89
CA ASP A 28 -28.07 -8.46 -14.86
C ASP A 28 -27.45 -7.04 -14.85
N PRO A 29 -28.20 -6.00 -15.24
CA PRO A 29 -27.68 -4.63 -15.30
C PRO A 29 -27.31 -4.08 -13.91
N GLY A 30 -27.93 -4.59 -12.83
CA GLY A 30 -27.60 -4.20 -11.47
C GLY A 30 -26.19 -4.63 -11.08
N LEU A 31 -25.86 -5.91 -11.31
CA LEU A 31 -24.53 -6.46 -11.04
C LEU A 31 -23.43 -5.78 -11.86
N VAL A 32 -23.71 -5.48 -13.14
CA VAL A 32 -22.77 -4.74 -14.00
C VAL A 32 -22.54 -3.33 -13.44
N ALA A 33 -23.60 -2.62 -13.07
CA ALA A 33 -23.50 -1.28 -12.52
C ALA A 33 -22.74 -1.26 -11.18
N ASP A 34 -22.96 -2.25 -10.31
CA ASP A 34 -22.20 -2.42 -9.05
C ASP A 34 -20.72 -2.67 -9.32
N ALA A 35 -20.38 -3.55 -10.27
CA ALA A 35 -18.99 -3.81 -10.65
C ALA A 35 -18.29 -2.55 -11.16
N LEU A 36 -18.97 -1.76 -12.01
CA LEU A 36 -18.42 -0.49 -12.53
C LEU A 36 -18.27 0.56 -11.44
N ARG A 37 -19.22 0.68 -10.50
CA ARG A 37 -19.10 1.56 -9.33
C ARG A 37 -17.91 1.17 -8.46
N ARG A 38 -17.69 -0.14 -8.25
CA ARG A 38 -16.54 -0.61 -7.48
C ARG A 38 -15.23 -0.25 -8.17
N CYS A 39 -15.12 -0.49 -9.48
CA CYS A 39 -13.93 -0.12 -10.25
C CYS A 39 -13.65 1.40 -10.18
N GLU A 40 -14.69 2.23 -10.24
CA GLU A 40 -14.55 3.68 -10.06
C GLU A 40 -14.09 4.07 -8.65
N ALA A 41 -14.60 3.41 -7.61
CA ALA A 41 -14.12 3.62 -6.25
C ALA A 41 -12.64 3.25 -6.11
N ASP A 42 -12.22 2.11 -6.69
CA ASP A 42 -10.84 1.65 -6.67
C ASP A 42 -9.92 2.64 -7.43
N ARG A 43 -10.34 3.16 -8.60
CA ARG A 43 -9.59 4.22 -9.32
C ARG A 43 -9.41 5.49 -8.49
N ARG A 44 -10.43 5.90 -7.73
CA ARG A 44 -10.34 7.07 -6.85
C ARG A 44 -9.36 6.86 -5.71
N ILE A 45 -9.24 5.64 -5.20
CA ILE A 45 -8.20 5.28 -4.22
C ILE A 45 -6.84 5.42 -4.92
N LEU A 46 -6.63 4.74 -6.05
CA LEU A 46 -5.36 4.84 -6.81
C LEU A 46 -4.94 6.27 -7.14
N ALA A 47 -5.87 7.13 -7.52
CA ALA A 47 -5.59 8.53 -7.85
C ALA A 47 -5.13 9.36 -6.65
N ARG A 48 -5.49 8.96 -5.41
CA ARG A 48 -4.96 9.58 -4.19
C ARG A 48 -3.56 9.07 -3.87
N HIS A 49 -3.27 7.80 -4.15
CA HIS A 49 -2.02 7.14 -3.83
C HIS A 49 -1.09 7.08 -5.05
N CYS A 50 -0.43 8.18 -5.39
CA CYS A 50 0.52 8.23 -6.51
C CYS A 50 1.97 8.16 -6.04
N LEU A 51 2.88 7.80 -6.96
CA LEU A 51 4.32 8.07 -6.79
C LEU A 51 4.52 9.58 -6.66
N GLY A 52 5.25 10.00 -5.62
CA GLY A 52 5.68 11.39 -5.49
C GLY A 52 6.51 11.80 -6.71
N THR A 53 5.93 12.60 -7.60
CA THR A 53 6.62 13.17 -8.77
C THR A 53 7.44 14.42 -8.43
N GLY A 54 7.49 14.78 -7.15
CA GLY A 54 8.26 15.90 -6.64
C GLY A 54 9.76 15.66 -6.70
N VAL A 55 10.52 16.76 -6.79
CA VAL A 55 11.99 16.81 -6.71
C VAL A 55 12.53 16.48 -5.30
N SER A 56 11.73 15.81 -4.46
CA SER A 56 12.09 15.49 -3.09
C SER A 56 12.94 14.22 -3.03
N PHE A 57 13.72 14.08 -1.96
CA PHE A 57 14.55 12.91 -1.68
C PHE A 57 13.76 11.60 -1.48
N TYR A 58 12.42 11.63 -1.64
CA TYR A 58 11.47 10.54 -1.40
C TYR A 58 10.62 10.24 -2.65
N SER A 59 11.24 10.19 -3.83
CA SER A 59 10.56 9.90 -5.11
C SER A 59 9.88 8.52 -5.18
N THR A 60 10.09 7.67 -4.18
CA THR A 60 9.49 6.34 -4.03
C THR A 60 8.34 6.29 -3.03
N ALA A 61 8.10 7.37 -2.27
CA ALA A 61 7.07 7.43 -1.25
C ALA A 61 5.66 7.58 -1.87
N CYS A 62 4.66 7.19 -1.09
CA CYS A 62 3.25 7.34 -1.45
C CYS A 62 2.71 8.71 -1.00
N ASP A 63 2.36 9.58 -1.94
CA ASP A 63 1.81 10.91 -1.63
C ASP A 63 0.42 10.84 -0.96
N GLY A 64 -0.32 9.75 -1.18
CA GLY A 64 -1.68 9.55 -0.65
C GLY A 64 -1.76 9.02 0.78
N CYS A 65 -0.67 8.42 1.28
CA CYS A 65 -0.60 7.87 2.63
C CYS A 65 -0.30 8.98 3.69
N GLY A 66 -0.07 10.24 3.26
CA GLY A 66 0.09 11.43 4.10
C GLY A 66 1.46 11.56 4.78
N TYR A 67 1.96 12.80 4.90
CA TYR A 67 3.13 13.15 5.76
C TYR A 67 2.69 13.60 7.16
N ASP A 68 1.38 13.58 7.44
CA ASP A 68 0.84 14.02 8.72
C ASP A 68 1.30 13.01 9.80
N ASP A 69 1.75 13.51 10.96
CA ASP A 69 2.40 12.80 12.09
C ASP A 69 1.68 11.52 12.63
N CYS A 70 0.53 11.15 12.04
CA CYS A 70 -0.31 10.03 12.41
C CYS A 70 -0.43 8.95 11.30
N GLY A 71 0.12 9.16 10.11
CA GLY A 71 0.11 8.19 9.00
C GLY A 71 1.36 7.30 8.96
N PRO A 72 1.30 6.08 8.42
CA PRO A 72 2.48 5.26 8.19
C PRO A 72 3.35 5.94 7.13
N ASN A 73 4.48 6.50 7.55
CA ASN A 73 5.47 7.06 6.64
C ASN A 73 6.10 5.93 5.83
N VAL A 74 5.57 5.69 4.63
CA VAL A 74 6.01 4.61 3.75
C VAL A 74 7.01 5.15 2.75
N GLU A 75 8.26 4.72 2.94
CA GLU A 75 9.39 5.08 2.06
C GLU A 75 9.25 4.45 0.66
N ASN A 76 8.33 3.49 0.49
CA ASN A 76 8.05 2.81 -0.76
C ASN A 76 6.53 2.68 -0.99
N LEU A 77 6.08 3.01 -2.21
CA LEU A 77 4.68 2.89 -2.63
C LEU A 77 4.12 1.47 -2.48
N ASN A 78 4.95 0.44 -2.68
CA ASN A 78 4.54 -0.96 -2.52
C ASN A 78 4.27 -1.32 -1.05
N ASP A 79 4.70 -0.49 -0.11
CA ASP A 79 4.48 -0.70 1.32
C ASP A 79 3.30 0.15 1.85
N CYS A 80 2.63 0.96 1.01
CA CYS A 80 1.46 1.74 1.44
C CYS A 80 0.32 0.77 1.81
N PRO A 81 -0.13 0.75 3.09
CA PRO A 81 -1.08 -0.25 3.58
C PRO A 81 -2.42 -0.19 2.85
N GLU A 82 -2.89 0.99 2.47
CA GLU A 82 -4.14 1.12 1.71
C GLU A 82 -4.05 0.45 0.33
N LEU A 83 -2.89 0.51 -0.33
CA LEU A 83 -2.67 -0.17 -1.61
C LEU A 83 -2.53 -1.68 -1.44
N LEU A 84 -1.86 -2.14 -0.37
CA LEU A 84 -1.77 -3.57 -0.04
C LEU A 84 -3.15 -4.15 0.26
N ASP A 85 -3.95 -3.49 1.09
CA ASP A 85 -5.32 -3.91 1.39
C ASP A 85 -6.19 -3.96 0.13
N LEU A 86 -6.05 -2.96 -0.76
CA LEU A 86 -6.75 -2.95 -2.04
C LEU A 86 -6.30 -4.10 -2.94
N ALA A 87 -4.99 -4.38 -3.02
CA ALA A 87 -4.46 -5.48 -3.81
C ALA A 87 -4.94 -6.84 -3.28
N HIS A 88 -4.96 -7.04 -1.97
CA HIS A 88 -5.54 -8.24 -1.34
C HIS A 88 -7.04 -8.37 -1.65
N ALA A 89 -7.81 -7.28 -1.59
CA ALA A 89 -9.23 -7.30 -1.97
C ALA A 89 -9.44 -7.62 -3.47
N LEU A 90 -8.46 -7.32 -4.31
CA LEU A 90 -8.45 -7.68 -5.73
C LEU A 90 -7.91 -9.09 -6.01
N GLY A 91 -7.35 -9.76 -5.00
CA GLY A 91 -6.89 -11.14 -5.06
C GLY A 91 -5.44 -11.31 -5.44
N ILE A 92 -4.56 -10.33 -5.15
CA ILE A 92 -3.12 -10.52 -5.29
C ILE A 92 -2.65 -11.70 -4.42
N THR A 93 -1.77 -12.52 -4.97
CA THR A 93 -1.11 -13.61 -4.24
C THR A 93 0.22 -13.15 -3.65
N ASP A 94 0.70 -13.84 -2.61
CA ASP A 94 2.01 -13.55 -2.00
C ASP A 94 3.16 -13.67 -3.02
N ASP A 95 3.06 -14.62 -3.96
CA ASP A 95 4.05 -14.81 -5.02
C ASP A 95 4.04 -13.64 -6.03
N GLU A 96 2.86 -13.16 -6.42
CA GLU A 96 2.73 -11.97 -7.27
C GLU A 96 3.26 -10.71 -6.57
N LEU A 97 2.94 -10.55 -5.29
CA LEU A 97 3.41 -9.44 -4.47
C LEU A 97 4.94 -9.47 -4.33
N ALA A 98 5.53 -10.65 -4.12
CA ALA A 98 6.98 -10.84 -4.06
C ALA A 98 7.69 -10.58 -5.40
N ALA A 99 6.98 -10.75 -6.53
CA ALA A 99 7.49 -10.50 -7.87
C ALA A 99 7.43 -9.02 -8.30
N LEU A 100 6.74 -8.15 -7.55
CA LEU A 100 6.66 -6.73 -7.86
C LEU A 100 8.02 -6.04 -7.72
N GLU A 101 8.30 -5.12 -8.63
CA GLU A 101 9.50 -4.29 -8.55
C GLU A 101 9.41 -3.41 -7.31
N ARG A 102 10.32 -3.60 -6.36
CA ARG A 102 10.56 -2.67 -5.26
C ARG A 102 11.57 -1.62 -5.75
N PRO A 103 11.14 -0.40 -6.10
CA PRO A 103 12.09 0.65 -6.45
C PRO A 103 13.01 0.92 -5.27
N GLU A 104 14.32 0.84 -5.48
CA GLU A 104 15.29 1.16 -4.45
C GLU A 104 15.18 2.65 -4.09
N PRO A 105 15.17 3.02 -2.81
CA PRO A 105 15.26 4.42 -2.41
C PRO A 105 16.58 4.98 -2.92
N LEU A 106 16.55 6.16 -3.56
CA LEU A 106 17.73 6.82 -4.15
C LEU A 106 18.85 7.09 -3.12
N PHE A 107 18.55 7.00 -1.82
CA PHE A 107 19.52 7.05 -0.74
C PHE A 107 19.19 5.99 0.31
N ALA A 108 19.92 4.87 0.28
CA ALA A 108 20.01 3.99 1.44
C ALA A 108 20.73 4.76 2.56
N ILE A 109 19.99 5.42 3.44
CA ILE A 109 20.54 5.81 4.73
C ILE A 109 20.80 4.48 5.45
N PRO A 110 22.05 4.14 5.82
CA PRO A 110 22.31 2.86 6.48
C PRO A 110 21.44 2.79 7.73
N SER A 111 20.57 1.79 7.76
CA SER A 111 19.67 1.51 8.87
C SER A 111 20.51 1.50 10.15
N VAL A 112 20.37 2.55 10.96
CA VAL A 112 21.01 2.62 12.27
C VAL A 112 20.34 1.51 13.05
N LYS A 113 21.00 0.35 13.14
CA LYS A 113 20.65 -0.70 14.07
C LYS A 113 20.56 -0.02 15.41
N ARG A 114 19.33 0.24 15.87
CA ARG A 114 19.06 0.71 17.21
C ARG A 114 19.49 -0.42 18.11
N THR A 115 20.77 -0.42 18.48
CA THR A 115 21.32 -1.30 19.49
C THR A 115 20.40 -1.13 20.68
N GLN A 116 19.60 -2.16 20.97
CA GLN A 116 18.83 -2.21 22.19
C GLN A 116 19.85 -2.02 23.31
N ALA A 117 19.83 -0.85 23.94
CA ALA A 117 20.54 -0.66 25.18
C ALA A 117 19.93 -1.68 26.14
N THR A 118 20.69 -2.74 26.39
CA THR A 118 20.44 -3.68 27.47
C THR A 118 20.37 -2.84 28.73
N ILE A 119 19.15 -2.52 29.19
CA ILE A 119 18.94 -2.05 30.56
C ILE A 119 19.22 -3.31 31.39
N PRO A 120 20.26 -3.34 32.25
CA PRO A 120 20.39 -4.43 33.19
C PRO A 120 19.24 -4.30 34.19
N ALA A 121 18.29 -5.22 34.08
CA ALA A 121 17.43 -5.55 35.19
C ALA A 121 18.25 -6.34 36.21
N GLU A 122 18.35 -5.85 37.45
CA GLU A 122 18.20 -6.62 38.71
C GLU A 122 18.59 -5.73 39.91
N GLN A 123 17.63 -5.33 40.74
CA GLN A 123 17.29 -5.92 42.06
C GLN A 123 18.33 -5.59 43.16
N THR A 124 18.04 -4.97 44.31
CA THR A 124 17.04 -5.32 45.36
C THR A 124 16.95 -4.17 46.41
N PRO A 125 15.94 -4.17 47.31
CA PRO A 125 15.76 -3.18 48.36
C PRO A 125 16.41 -3.59 49.71
N ALA A 126 16.43 -2.61 50.63
CA ALA A 126 16.58 -2.69 52.10
C ALA A 126 17.97 -2.36 52.70
N THR A 127 18.03 -1.22 53.39
CA THR A 127 18.28 -1.22 54.85
C THR A 127 17.87 0.13 55.44
N PHE A 128 16.72 0.14 56.11
CA PHE A 128 16.39 1.16 57.11
C PHE A 128 16.95 0.65 58.45
N ARG A 129 17.77 1.45 59.13
CA ARG A 129 18.20 1.19 60.51
C ARG A 129 17.61 2.28 61.41
N PRO A 130 17.13 1.93 62.62
CA PRO A 130 16.58 2.88 63.58
C PRO A 130 17.64 3.82 64.15
#